data_AF-A0A1V2UFD7-F1
#
_entry.id   AF-A0A1V2UFD7-F1
#
_cell.length_a   1.000
_cell.length_b   1.000
_cell.length_c   1.000
_cell.angle_alpha   90.00
_cell.angle_beta   90.00
_cell.angle_gamma   90.00
#
_symmetry.space_group_name_H-M   'P 1'
#
loop_
_entity.id
_entity.type
_entity.pdbx_description
1 polymer ?
#
loop_
_entity_poly.entity_id
_entity_poly.type
_entity_poly.pdbx_seq_one_letter_code
_entity_poly.pdbx_strand_id
1 'polypeptide(L)' 'MNLKEQLMNEHQKKDIEMLKEAIAETMKMGKTEMYYRADQISDEIRKEFQEGGFTVEDYSDVHSENAGLKLVRFAW' A
#
# COMPACT_ATOMS: atom_id res chain seq x y z
N MET A 1 -23.48 -15.13 0.16
CA MET A 1 -22.39 -14.26 0.64
C MET A 1 -22.25 -14.48 2.13
N ASN A 2 -21.07 -14.88 2.60
CA ASN A 2 -20.84 -15.30 3.98
C ASN A 2 -20.39 -14.10 4.86
N LEU A 3 -20.79 -14.06 6.13
CA LEU A 3 -20.44 -12.97 7.08
C LEU A 3 -18.92 -12.75 7.20
N LYS A 4 -18.12 -13.82 7.08
CA LYS A 4 -16.65 -13.73 7.07
C LYS A 4 -16.11 -12.96 5.87
N GLU A 5 -16.70 -13.14 4.69
CA GLU A 5 -16.31 -12.41 3.47
C GLU A 5 -16.67 -10.92 3.57
N GLN A 6 -17.81 -10.60 4.20
CA GLN A 6 -18.23 -9.21 4.41
C GLN A 6 -17.30 -8.49 5.41
N LEU A 7 -16.97 -9.12 6.54
CA LEU A 7 -16.09 -8.54 7.56
C LEU A 7 -14.64 -8.38 7.07
N MET A 8 -14.11 -9.34 6.31
CA MET A 8 -12.79 -9.19 5.67
C MET A 8 -12.77 -8.00 4.70
N ASN A 9 -13.84 -7.83 3.92
CA ASN A 9 -13.97 -6.74 2.99
C ASN A 9 -14.06 -5.36 3.68
N GLU A 10 -14.70 -5.28 4.86
CA GLU A 10 -14.75 -4.01 5.63
C GLU A 10 -13.39 -3.60 6.19
N HIS A 11 -12.62 -4.54 6.73
CA HIS A 11 -11.28 -4.23 7.25
C HIS A 11 -10.34 -3.76 6.14
N GLN A 12 -10.34 -4.46 5.00
CA GLN A 12 -9.53 -4.12 3.84
C GLN A 12 -9.91 -2.76 3.24
N LYS A 13 -11.21 -2.44 3.16
CA LYS A 13 -11.66 -1.12 2.72
C LYS A 13 -11.11 -0.01 3.61
N LYS A 14 -11.13 -0.21 4.93
CA LYS A 14 -10.59 0.76 5.88
C LYS A 14 -9.08 0.95 5.69
N ASP A 15 -8.34 -0.13 5.50
CA ASP A 15 -6.89 -0.05 5.23
C ASP A 15 -6.60 0.71 3.92
N ILE A 16 -7.37 0.45 2.86
CA ILE A 16 -7.27 1.16 1.58
C ILE A 16 -7.56 2.66 1.76
N GLU A 17 -8.61 3.02 2.50
CA GLU A 17 -8.96 4.42 2.76
C GLU A 17 -7.83 5.14 3.51
N MET A 18 -7.28 4.51 4.56
CA MET A 18 -6.14 5.07 5.30
C MET A 18 -4.90 5.26 4.41
N LEU A 19 -4.61 4.31 3.52
CA LEU A 19 -3.52 4.42 2.55
C LEU A 19 -3.76 5.56 1.56
N LYS A 20 -4.99 5.71 1.04
CA LYS A 20 -5.36 6.80 0.11
C LYS A 20 -5.20 8.16 0.79
N GLU A 21 -5.62 8.30 2.04
CA GLU A 21 -5.43 9.53 2.82
C GLU A 21 -3.95 9.86 3.02
N ALA A 22 -3.15 8.88 3.47
CA ALA A 22 -1.72 9.07 3.70
C ALA A 22 -0.95 9.44 2.42
N ILE A 23 -1.32 8.82 1.29
CA ILE A 23 -0.76 9.15 -0.03
C ILE A 23 -1.15 10.58 -0.43
N ALA A 24 -2.42 10.96 -0.26
CA ALA A 24 -2.88 12.32 -0.57
C ALA A 24 -2.17 13.39 0.28
N GLU A 25 -1.92 13.12 1.57
CA GLU A 25 -1.10 13.99 2.41
C GLU A 25 0.35 14.06 1.92
N THR A 26 0.92 12.91 1.54
CA THR A 26 2.28 12.81 1.02
C THR A 26 2.44 13.58 -0.30
N MET A 27 1.44 13.52 -1.18
CA MET A 27 1.33 14.34 -2.40
C MET A 27 1.31 15.85 -2.08
N LYS A 28 0.54 16.27 -1.07
CA LYS A 28 0.49 17.69 -0.65
C LYS A 28 1.84 18.19 -0.14
N MET A 29 2.68 17.31 0.40
CA MET A 29 4.05 17.63 0.79
C MET A 29 5.03 17.68 -0.39
N GLY A 30 4.57 17.44 -1.63
CA GLY A 30 5.38 17.47 -2.84
C GLY A 30 6.21 16.21 -3.08
N LYS A 31 5.92 15.11 -2.37
CA LYS A 31 6.57 13.81 -2.64
C LYS A 31 5.86 13.08 -3.78
N THR A 32 6.60 12.23 -4.49
CA THR A 32 6.13 11.45 -5.65
C THR A 32 6.05 9.95 -5.36
N GLU A 33 6.49 9.53 -4.17
CA GLU A 33 6.51 8.13 -3.79
C GLU A 33 6.36 7.95 -2.27
N MET A 34 5.89 6.77 -1.89
CA MET A 34 5.71 6.33 -0.52
C MET A 34 6.07 4.85 -0.37
N TYR A 35 6.60 4.47 0.79
CA TYR A 35 7.08 3.12 1.06
C TYR A 35 6.32 2.51 2.24
N TYR A 36 5.87 1.27 2.07
CA TYR A 36 5.21 0.48 3.10
C TYR A 36 5.90 -0.87 3.25
N ARG A 37 5.73 -1.54 4.40
CA ARG A 37 6.22 -2.90 4.53
C ARG A 37 5.33 -3.86 3.75
N ALA A 38 5.94 -4.86 3.12
CA ALA A 38 5.24 -5.82 2.27
C ALA A 38 4.21 -6.67 3.04
N ASP A 39 4.40 -6.89 4.34
CA ASP A 39 3.44 -7.61 5.20
C ASP A 39 2.14 -6.83 5.45
N GLN A 40 2.14 -5.52 5.21
CA GLN A 40 0.97 -4.64 5.38
C GLN A 40 0.18 -4.45 4.09
N ILE A 41 0.73 -4.89 2.95
CA ILE A 41 0.18 -4.60 1.62
C ILE A 41 -0.22 -5.93 0.97
N SER A 42 -1.52 -6.24 1.00
CA SER A 42 -2.08 -7.41 0.33
C SER A 42 -2.12 -7.23 -1.18
N ASP A 43 -2.27 -8.35 -1.91
CA ASP A 43 -2.41 -8.32 -3.37
C ASP A 43 -3.65 -7.54 -3.84
N GLU A 44 -4.73 -7.56 -3.06
CA GLU A 44 -5.95 -6.79 -3.35
C GLU A 44 -5.69 -5.28 -3.21
N ILE A 45 -4.93 -4.86 -2.18
CA ILE A 45 -4.51 -3.47 -2.03
C ILE A 45 -3.63 -3.06 -3.21
N ARG A 46 -2.63 -3.88 -3.59
CA ARG A 46 -1.76 -3.60 -4.75
C ARG A 46 -2.60 -3.38 -6.00
N LYS A 47 -3.54 -4.29 -6.25
CA LYS A 47 -4.41 -4.24 -7.41
C LYS A 47 -5.28 -2.98 -7.44
N GLU A 48 -5.94 -2.64 -6.34
CA GLU A 48 -6.76 -1.42 -6.23
C GLU A 48 -5.96 -0.15 -6.58
N PHE A 49 -4.74 -0.02 -6.05
CA PHE A 49 -3.90 1.15 -6.35
C PHE A 49 -3.35 1.13 -7.78
N GLN A 50 -2.97 -0.03 -8.31
CA GLN A 50 -2.55 -0.16 -9.71
C GLN A 50 -3.69 0.18 -10.68
N GLU A 51 -4.92 -0.26 -10.40
CA GLU A 51 -6.12 0.12 -11.17
C GLU A 51 -6.41 1.63 -11.07
N GLY A 52 -6.05 2.25 -9.96
CA GLY A 52 -6.06 3.70 -9.75
C GLY A 52 -4.95 4.47 -10.47
N GLY A 53 -4.06 3.81 -11.20
CA GLY A 53 -2.97 4.42 -11.97
C GLY A 53 -1.65 4.58 -11.22
N PHE A 54 -1.53 4.04 -10.01
CA PHE A 54 -0.28 4.06 -9.25
C PHE A 54 0.68 2.98 -9.75
N THR A 55 1.98 3.26 -9.69
CA THR A 55 3.01 2.22 -9.80
C THR A 55 3.23 1.60 -8.43
N VAL A 56 2.90 0.32 -8.29
CA VAL A 56 3.07 -0.44 -7.04
C VAL A 56 3.99 -1.62 -7.29
N GLU A 57 5.16 -1.61 -6.66
CA GLU A 57 6.22 -2.61 -6.90
C GLU A 57 6.98 -2.95 -5.61
N ASP A 58 7.58 -4.14 -5.57
CA ASP A 58 8.48 -4.50 -4.48
C ASP A 58 9.72 -3.61 -4.52
N TYR A 59 10.13 -3.13 -3.34
CA TYR A 59 11.27 -2.25 -3.19
C TYR A 59 12.27 -2.83 -2.19
N SER A 60 13.54 -2.75 -2.55
CA SER A 60 14.65 -3.18 -1.73
C SER A 60 15.83 -2.24 -1.97
N ASP A 61 16.41 -1.72 -0.90
CA ASP A 61 17.69 -1.05 -0.89
C ASP A 61 18.62 -1.65 0.17
N VAL A 62 19.88 -1.24 0.17
CA VAL A 62 20.89 -1.76 1.10
C VAL A 62 20.46 -1.62 2.57
N HIS A 63 19.70 -0.57 2.92
CA HIS A 63 19.24 -0.37 4.29
C HIS A 63 18.10 -1.32 4.63
N SER A 64 17.11 -1.50 3.74
CA SER A 64 16.02 -2.45 3.94
C SER A 64 16.52 -3.88 3.97
N GLU A 65 17.50 -4.24 3.13
CA GLU A 65 18.12 -5.57 3.13
C GLU A 65 18.86 -5.85 4.44
N ASN A 66 19.69 -4.92 4.89
CA ASN A 66 20.40 -5.04 6.16
C ASN A 66 19.45 -5.12 7.36
N ALA A 67 18.29 -4.46 7.27
CA ALA A 67 17.24 -4.52 8.28
C ALA A 67 16.32 -5.75 8.15
N GLY A 68 16.48 -6.58 7.12
CA GLY A 68 15.58 -7.70 6.83
C GLY A 68 14.14 -7.26 6.48
N LEU A 69 13.97 -6.01 6.04
CA LEU A 69 12.70 -5.42 5.68
C LEU A 69 12.41 -5.62 4.20
N LYS A 70 11.22 -6.15 3.90
CA LYS A 70 10.65 -6.15 2.56
C LYS A 70 9.70 -4.97 2.44
N LEU A 71 9.92 -4.12 1.44
CA LEU A 71 9.11 -2.93 1.24
C LEU A 71 8.35 -3.01 -0.08
N VAL A 72 7.31 -2.21 -0.16
CA VAL A 72 6.52 -1.95 -1.37
C VAL A 72 6.53 -0.46 -1.59
N ARG A 73 6.90 -0.06 -2.81
CA ARG A 73 6.88 1.32 -3.25
C ARG A 73 5.57 1.60 -3.97
N PHE A 74 4.92 2.70 -3.58
CA PHE A 74 3.83 3.32 -4.30
C PHE A 74 4.35 4.62 -4.92
N ALA A 75 4.22 4.78 -6.22
CA ALA A 75 4.60 5.99 -6.95
C ALA A 75 3.45 6.48 -7.86
N TRP A 76 3.40 7.79 -8.11
CA TRP A 76 2.34 8.47 -8.84
C TRP A 76 2.87 9.64 -9.69
#